data_AF-A0A968K889-F1
#
_entry.id   AF-A0A968K889-F1
#
_cell.length_a   1.000
_cell.length_b   1.000
_cell.length_c   1.000
_cell.angle_alpha   90.00
_cell.angle_beta   90.00
_cell.angle_gamma   90.00
#
_symmetry.space_group_name_H-M   'P 1'
#
loop_
_entity.id
_entity.type
_entity.pdbx_description
1 polymer ?
#
loop_
_entity_poly.entity_id
_entity_poly.type
_entity_poly.pdbx_seq_one_letter_code
_entity_poly.pdbx_strand_id
1 'polypeptide(L)'
;MSKKSTTLTIFITMLLSILLIGSANAQNEKDWTIVASYVIPEYSSGLAWDGTHLYFGIYGSDGGRIFQVNPADGSYTQLFTGPHEDAYGLTFDGTHLWTTDHAGGISDPA
;
A
#
# COMPACT_ATOMS: atom_id res chain seq x y z
N MET A 1 49.41 34.37 -27.81
CA MET A 1 48.98 33.17 -27.05
C MET A 1 48.08 33.63 -25.91
N SER A 2 46.76 33.44 -25.97
CA SER A 2 45.84 33.80 -24.86
C SER A 2 44.44 33.17 -24.99
N LYS A 3 43.93 32.93 -26.22
CA LYS A 3 42.56 32.42 -26.44
C LYS A 3 42.25 31.06 -25.79
N LYS A 4 43.22 30.14 -25.72
CA LYS A 4 43.02 28.80 -25.13
C LYS A 4 42.72 28.84 -23.62
N SER A 5 43.29 29.81 -22.89
CA SER A 5 43.10 29.94 -21.45
C SER A 5 41.71 30.45 -21.11
N THR A 6 41.21 31.44 -21.86
CA THR A 6 39.87 32.02 -21.64
C THR A 6 38.76 31.01 -21.94
N THR A 7 38.91 30.22 -23.01
CA THR A 7 37.93 29.17 -23.36
C THR A 7 37.85 28.08 -22.30
N LEU A 8 38.99 27.67 -21.74
CA LEU A 8 39.03 26.66 -20.67
C LEU A 8 38.35 27.16 -19.39
N THR A 9 38.58 28.42 -19.01
CA THR A 9 37.94 29.03 -17.83
C THR A 9 36.41 29.12 -18.00
N ILE A 10 35.91 29.48 -19.18
CA ILE A 10 34.47 29.55 -19.47
C ILE A 10 33.82 28.15 -19.40
N PHE A 11 34.51 27.12 -19.90
CA PHE A 11 34.03 25.74 -19.79
C PHE A 11 33.97 25.27 -18.34
N ILE A 12 34.99 25.59 -17.53
CA ILE A 12 35.04 25.21 -16.12
C ILE A 12 33.95 25.93 -15.32
N THR A 13 33.70 27.21 -15.58
CA THR A 13 32.65 27.95 -14.87
C THR A 13 31.24 27.52 -15.27
N MET A 14 30.99 27.17 -16.55
CA MET A 14 29.72 26.55 -16.97
C MET A 14 29.51 25.19 -16.32
N LEU A 15 30.57 24.37 -16.23
CA LEU A 15 30.47 23.06 -15.60
C LEU A 15 30.18 23.19 -14.10
N LEU A 16 30.84 24.12 -13.41
CA LEU A 16 30.60 24.39 -11.99
C LEU A 16 29.19 24.94 -11.70
N SER A 17 28.65 25.81 -12.57
CA SER A 17 27.30 26.34 -12.40
C SER A 17 26.23 25.28 -12.63
N ILE A 18 26.42 24.38 -13.60
CA ILE A 18 25.53 23.22 -13.82
C ILE A 18 25.53 22.28 -12.59
N LEU A 19 26.69 22.06 -11.96
CA LEU A 19 26.81 21.27 -10.74
C LEU A 19 26.17 21.93 -9.50
N LEU A 20 26.13 23.27 -9.42
CA LEU A 20 25.48 24.00 -8.32
C LEU A 20 23.94 24.07 -8.45
N ILE A 21 23.39 24.06 -9.66
CA ILE A 21 21.93 24.16 -9.90
C ILE A 21 21.25 22.78 -9.83
N GLY A 22 21.99 21.69 -10.04
CA GLY A 22 21.48 20.32 -10.04
C GLY A 22 20.99 19.77 -8.69
N SER A 23 21.04 20.56 -7.61
CA SER A 23 20.69 20.10 -6.25
C SER A 23 19.33 20.62 -5.74
N ALA A 24 18.55 21.34 -6.55
CA ALA A 24 17.42 22.12 -6.04
C ALA A 24 16.05 21.43 -6.01
N ASN A 25 15.88 20.19 -6.51
CA ASN A 25 14.55 19.56 -6.58
C ASN A 25 14.56 18.05 -6.28
N ALA A 26 15.33 17.60 -5.29
CA ALA A 26 15.08 16.27 -4.72
C ALA A 26 13.90 16.37 -3.74
N GLN A 27 12.67 16.53 -4.26
CA GLN A 27 11.51 16.12 -3.47
C GLN A 27 11.69 14.62 -3.22
N ASN A 28 11.67 14.24 -1.95
CA ASN A 28 11.68 12.85 -1.51
C ASN A 28 10.29 12.25 -1.80
N GLU A 29 9.91 12.19 -3.07
CA GLU A 29 8.69 11.52 -3.53
C GLU A 29 8.92 10.02 -3.36
N LYS A 30 8.32 9.47 -2.32
CA LYS A 30 8.25 8.03 -2.18
C LYS A 30 7.21 7.55 -3.19
N ASP A 31 7.67 7.23 -4.40
CA ASP A 31 6.81 6.71 -5.46
C ASP A 31 6.21 5.37 -5.01
N TRP A 32 4.88 5.35 -4.89
CA TRP A 32 4.14 4.11 -4.66
C TRP A 32 3.93 3.42 -6.01
N THR A 33 4.31 2.14 -6.09
CA THR A 33 4.08 1.32 -7.27
C THR A 33 3.28 0.08 -6.91
N ILE A 34 2.44 -0.38 -7.84
CA ILE A 34 1.70 -1.62 -7.69
C ILE A 34 2.65 -2.78 -8.01
N VAL A 35 2.99 -3.57 -6.99
CA VAL A 35 3.88 -4.73 -7.15
C VAL A 35 3.13 -6.02 -7.46
N ALA A 36 1.85 -6.10 -7.08
CA ALA A 36 0.96 -7.22 -7.33
C ALA A 36 -0.50 -6.78 -7.26
N SER A 37 -1.36 -7.46 -8.03
CA SER A 37 -2.82 -7.31 -7.99
C SER A 37 -3.45 -8.69 -8.13
N TYR A 38 -4.40 -9.00 -7.25
CA TYR A 38 -5.10 -10.28 -7.25
C TYR A 38 -6.59 -10.01 -7.33
N VAL A 39 -7.28 -10.77 -8.18
CA VAL A 39 -8.74 -10.69 -8.32
C VAL A 39 -9.37 -11.60 -7.27
N ILE A 40 -10.29 -11.04 -6.48
CA ILE A 40 -11.17 -11.83 -5.63
C ILE A 40 -12.60 -11.76 -6.18
N PRO A 41 -13.37 -12.87 -6.12
CA PRO A 41 -14.69 -12.94 -6.73
C PRO A 41 -15.78 -12.20 -5.96
N GLU A 42 -15.61 -12.02 -4.64
CA GLU A 42 -16.55 -11.32 -3.76
C GLU A 42 -16.18 -9.84 -3.54
N TYR A 43 -17.04 -9.11 -2.85
CA TYR A 43 -16.76 -7.73 -2.47
C TYR A 43 -15.78 -7.65 -1.30
N SER A 44 -14.55 -7.20 -1.57
CA SER A 44 -13.50 -7.05 -0.55
C SER A 44 -13.81 -5.95 0.44
N SER A 45 -13.53 -6.17 1.71
CA SER A 45 -13.56 -5.14 2.76
C SER A 45 -12.15 -4.87 3.33
N GLY A 46 -11.96 -4.90 4.65
CA GLY A 46 -10.71 -4.56 5.31
C GLY A 46 -9.63 -5.62 5.17
N LEU A 47 -8.40 -5.19 5.45
CA LEU A 47 -7.17 -5.98 5.30
C LEU A 47 -6.36 -5.98 6.60
N ALA A 48 -5.67 -7.08 6.89
CA ALA A 48 -4.66 -7.15 7.94
C ALA A 48 -3.43 -7.94 7.50
N TRP A 49 -2.30 -7.69 8.15
CA TRP A 49 -1.02 -8.37 7.90
C TRP A 49 -0.44 -8.85 9.22
N ASP A 50 -0.06 -10.13 9.31
CA ASP A 50 0.54 -10.70 10.52
C ASP A 50 2.08 -10.78 10.50
N GLY A 51 2.71 -10.38 9.40
CA GLY A 51 4.15 -10.58 9.15
C GLY A 51 4.46 -11.64 8.10
N THR A 52 3.51 -12.49 7.74
CA THR A 52 3.66 -13.63 6.80
C THR A 52 2.50 -13.76 5.81
N HIS A 53 1.26 -13.54 6.26
CA HIS A 53 0.04 -13.68 5.48
C HIS A 53 -0.79 -12.40 5.49
N LEU A 54 -1.47 -12.17 4.37
CA LEU A 54 -2.47 -11.12 4.25
C LEU A 54 -3.85 -11.73 4.55
N TYR A 55 -4.68 -11.01 5.28
CA TYR A 55 -6.05 -11.39 5.58
C TYR A 55 -7.00 -10.37 4.98
N PHE A 56 -8.18 -10.83 4.53
CA PHE A 56 -9.25 -9.94 4.10
C PHE A 56 -10.61 -10.43 4.56
N GLY A 57 -11.51 -9.49 4.83
CA GLY A 57 -12.94 -9.75 4.99
C GLY A 57 -13.70 -9.55 3.68
N ILE A 58 -14.95 -9.97 3.67
CA ILE A 58 -15.90 -9.65 2.58
C ILE A 58 -17.16 -9.01 3.15
N TYR A 59 -18.01 -8.46 2.29
CA TYR A 59 -19.34 -8.00 2.66
C TYR A 59 -20.41 -8.50 1.68
N GLY A 60 -21.66 -8.55 2.14
CA GLY A 60 -22.82 -9.03 1.38
C GLY A 60 -23.13 -10.49 1.66
N SER A 61 -23.37 -11.30 0.61
CA SER A 61 -23.68 -12.72 0.80
C SER A 61 -22.49 -13.42 1.45
N ASP A 62 -22.73 -14.02 2.61
CA ASP A 62 -21.69 -14.63 3.46
C ASP A 62 -20.62 -13.64 3.97
N GLY A 63 -21.00 -12.39 4.20
CA GLY A 63 -20.14 -11.31 4.69
C GLY A 63 -19.31 -11.63 5.94
N GLY A 64 -19.77 -12.54 6.78
CA GLY A 64 -19.06 -12.99 7.98
C GLY A 64 -17.79 -13.82 7.74
N ARG A 65 -17.40 -14.05 6.49
CA ARG A 65 -16.21 -14.84 6.13
C ARG A 65 -14.94 -13.98 6.14
N ILE A 66 -13.90 -14.55 6.72
CA ILE A 66 -12.54 -14.01 6.68
C ILE A 66 -11.63 -15.01 5.97
N PHE A 67 -10.78 -14.50 5.08
CA PHE A 67 -9.89 -15.28 4.23
C PHE A 67 -8.43 -14.95 4.53
N GLN A 68 -7.57 -15.95 4.37
CA GLN A 68 -6.12 -15.82 4.39
C GLN A 68 -5.60 -15.94 2.96
N VAL A 69 -4.70 -15.04 2.56
CA VAL A 69 -4.08 -14.95 1.24
C VAL A 69 -2.59 -15.28 1.36
N ASN A 70 -2.11 -16.10 0.44
CA ASN A 70 -0.68 -16.25 0.18
C ASN A 70 -0.19 -15.04 -0.65
N PRO A 71 0.64 -14.15 -0.10
CA PRO A 71 1.09 -12.96 -0.81
C PRO A 71 2.05 -13.27 -1.98
N ALA A 72 2.54 -14.51 -2.11
CA ALA A 72 3.45 -14.88 -3.20
C ALA A 72 2.71 -15.08 -4.54
N ASP A 73 1.47 -15.58 -4.50
CA ASP A 73 0.72 -15.97 -5.69
C ASP A 73 -0.74 -15.48 -5.70
N GLY A 74 -1.22 -14.90 -4.59
CA GLY A 74 -2.59 -14.41 -4.46
C GLY A 74 -3.63 -15.50 -4.24
N SER A 75 -3.22 -16.77 -4.10
CA SER A 75 -4.14 -17.83 -3.69
C SER A 75 -4.67 -17.54 -2.29
N TYR A 76 -5.95 -17.84 -2.06
CA TYR A 76 -6.58 -17.57 -0.77
C TYR A 76 -7.48 -18.74 -0.36
N THR A 77 -7.67 -18.84 0.94
CA THR A 77 -8.50 -19.87 1.57
C THR A 77 -9.34 -19.24 2.67
N GLN A 78 -10.58 -19.73 2.85
CA GLN A 78 -11.40 -19.28 3.96
C GLN A 78 -10.76 -19.75 5.27
N LEU A 79 -10.50 -18.80 6.17
CA LEU A 79 -9.88 -19.07 7.46
C LEU A 79 -10.94 -19.44 8.51
N PHE A 80 -11.95 -18.58 8.66
CA PHE A 80 -13.11 -18.84 9.52
C PHE A 80 -14.31 -17.99 9.11
N THR A 81 -15.47 -18.31 9.67
CA THR A 81 -16.68 -17.49 9.62
C THR A 81 -16.97 -16.99 11.03
N GLY A 82 -16.99 -15.67 11.21
CA GLY A 82 -17.30 -15.05 12.49
C GLY A 82 -18.82 -14.92 12.72
N PRO A 83 -19.23 -14.47 13.91
CA PRO A 83 -20.64 -14.25 14.23
C PRO A 83 -21.20 -12.92 13.68
N HIS A 84 -20.34 -12.08 13.08
CA HIS A 84 -20.71 -10.80 12.46
C HIS A 84 -21.40 -11.02 11.11
N GLU A 85 -22.22 -10.05 10.69
CA GLU A 85 -22.93 -10.13 9.40
C GLU A 85 -21.97 -9.86 8.23
N ASP A 86 -21.20 -8.77 8.33
CA ASP A 86 -20.16 -8.38 7.38
C ASP A 86 -18.83 -8.12 8.11
N ALA A 87 -17.74 -8.66 7.58
CA ALA A 87 -16.39 -8.49 8.13
C ALA A 87 -15.79 -7.20 7.57
N TYR A 88 -15.84 -6.06 8.27
CA TYR A 88 -15.36 -4.78 7.70
C TYR A 88 -13.87 -4.51 7.95
N GLY A 89 -13.53 -3.63 8.88
CA GLY A 89 -12.13 -3.33 9.21
C GLY A 89 -11.47 -4.55 9.81
N LEU A 90 -10.25 -4.86 9.38
CA LEU A 90 -9.42 -5.91 9.97
C LEU A 90 -8.11 -5.29 10.48
N THR A 91 -7.58 -5.81 11.59
CA THR A 91 -6.22 -5.51 12.06
C THR A 91 -5.65 -6.69 12.84
N PHE A 92 -4.33 -6.74 13.00
CA PHE A 92 -3.62 -7.77 13.74
C PHE A 92 -2.71 -7.15 14.80
N ASP A 93 -2.79 -7.64 16.03
CA ASP A 93 -2.04 -7.08 17.18
C ASP A 93 -0.73 -7.82 17.50
N GLY A 94 -0.38 -8.84 16.72
CA GLY A 94 0.73 -9.75 16.99
C GLY A 94 0.29 -11.13 17.48
N THR A 95 -0.96 -11.28 17.93
CA THR A 95 -1.52 -12.54 18.46
C THR A 95 -2.91 -12.83 17.92
N HIS A 96 -3.76 -11.81 17.80
CA HIS A 96 -5.17 -11.93 17.42
C HIS A 96 -5.48 -11.08 16.19
N LEU A 97 -6.37 -11.62 15.37
CA LEU A 97 -7.02 -10.89 14.30
C LEU A 97 -8.30 -10.25 14.85
N TRP A 98 -8.41 -8.94 14.72
CA TRP A 98 -9.56 -8.15 15.15
C TRP A 98 -10.37 -7.73 13.94
N THR A 99 -11.70 -7.76 14.06
CA THR A 99 -12.59 -7.27 13.01
C THR A 99 -13.74 -6.46 13.60
N THR A 100 -14.24 -5.50 12.82
CA THR A 100 -15.46 -4.77 13.14
C THR A 100 -16.65 -5.40 12.45
N ASP A 101 -17.71 -5.63 13.21
CA ASP A 101 -19.01 -6.02 12.68
C ASP A 101 -19.70 -4.79 12.06
N HIS A 102 -20.33 -5.00 10.91
CA HIS A 102 -21.32 -4.10 10.37
C HIS A 102 -22.64 -4.86 10.25
N ALA A 103 -23.44 -4.81 11.31
CA ALA A 103 -24.81 -5.28 11.27
C ALA A 103 -25.59 -4.38 10.29
N GLY A 104 -26.23 -4.98 9.29
CA GLY A 104 -27.04 -4.29 8.31
C GLY A 104 -28.11 -3.44 9.00
N GLY A 105 -27.88 -2.13 9.03
CA GLY A 105 -28.84 -1.15 9.55
C GLY A 105 -28.75 -0.89 11.06
N ILE A 106 -27.68 -0.24 11.51
CA ILE A 106 -27.82 0.72 12.62
C ILE A 106 -28.33 2.04 12.02
N SER A 107 -29.64 2.27 12.14
CA SER A 107 -30.26 3.58 11.87
C SER A 107 -29.96 4.61 12.95
N ASP A 108 -29.30 4.19 14.04
CA ASP A 108 -28.88 5.08 15.11
C ASP A 108 -27.52 5.68 14.74
N PRO A 109 -27.45 7.01 14.54
CA PRO A 109 -26.18 7.68 14.34
C PRO A 109 -25.31 7.55 15.60
N ALA A 110 -24.01 7.43 15.39
CA ALA A 110 -22.99 7.45 16.44
C ALA A 110 -22.95 8.78 17.21
#